data_AF-Q5BRY6-F1
#
_entry.id   AF-Q5BRY6-F1
#
_cell.length_a   1.000
_cell.length_b   1.000
_cell.length_c   1.000
_cell.angle_alpha   90.00
_cell.angle_beta   90.00
_cell.angle_gamma   90.00
#
_symmetry.space_group_name_H-M   'P 1'
#
loop_
_entity.id
_entity.type
_entity.pdbx_description
1 polymer ?
#
loop_
_entity_poly.entity_id
_entity_poly.type
_entity_poly.pdbx_seq_one_letter_code
_entity_poly.pdbx_strand_id
1 'polypeptide(L)'
;MEAASTDLPIDVNPPSMEEIKIAIRQIKSGKAPGPDNIPAEALKSDIDIPARMLHVLFKRIWEKEQVPADWKEGYLIKIPKKGGLSKCEKYRGITLLSVP
;
A
#
# COMPACT_ATOMS: atom_id res chain seq x y z
N MET A 1 -23.99 -24.39 22.66
CA MET A 1 -23.30 -23.57 21.64
C MET A 1 -21.82 -23.73 21.91
N GLU A 2 -21.14 -24.46 21.03
CA GLU A 2 -19.70 -24.70 21.10
C GLU A 2 -19.00 -23.42 20.66
N ALA A 3 -18.21 -22.80 21.54
CA ALA A 3 -17.41 -21.66 21.17
C ALA A 3 -16.37 -22.12 20.14
N ALA A 4 -16.34 -21.46 18.97
CA ALA A 4 -15.31 -21.71 17.97
C ALA A 4 -13.93 -21.47 18.63
N SER A 5 -13.07 -22.47 18.60
CA SER A 5 -11.69 -22.34 19.11
C SER A 5 -10.97 -21.23 18.34
N THR A 6 -10.52 -20.21 19.07
CA THR A 6 -9.86 -19.01 18.53
C THR A 6 -8.35 -19.19 18.29
N ASP A 7 -7.82 -20.41 18.44
CA ASP A 7 -6.39 -20.68 18.33
C ASP A 7 -5.96 -20.85 16.86
N LEU A 8 -6.19 -19.81 16.05
CA LEU A 8 -5.48 -19.69 14.79
C LEU A 8 -4.04 -19.24 15.12
N PRO A 9 -2.99 -19.83 14.49
CA PRO A 9 -1.60 -19.43 14.68
C PRO A 9 -1.33 -18.09 13.96
N ILE A 10 -1.99 -17.03 14.43
CA ILE A 10 -1.88 -15.68 13.91
C ILE A 10 -1.00 -14.90 14.87
N ASP A 11 0.06 -14.30 14.33
CA ASP A 11 0.87 -13.36 15.10
C ASP A 11 0.07 -12.09 15.37
N VAL A 12 -0.08 -11.73 16.64
CA VAL A 12 -0.78 -10.53 17.12
C VAL A 12 0.18 -9.40 17.50
N ASN A 13 1.48 -9.58 17.26
CA ASN A 13 2.47 -8.54 17.44
C ASN A 13 2.45 -7.54 16.27
N PRO A 14 2.85 -6.28 16.49
CA PRO A 14 3.01 -5.32 15.40
C PRO A 14 4.09 -5.79 14.40
N PRO A 15 4.00 -5.40 13.12
CA PRO A 15 4.98 -5.78 12.11
C PRO A 15 6.41 -5.47 12.53
N SER A 16 7.29 -6.45 12.38
CA SER A 16 8.71 -6.34 12.68
C SER A 16 9.45 -5.50 11.64
N MET A 17 10.61 -4.97 12.02
CA MET A 17 11.47 -4.22 11.11
C MET A 17 11.89 -5.06 9.90
N GLU A 18 12.17 -6.35 10.07
CA GLU A 18 12.63 -7.19 8.96
C GLU A 18 11.51 -7.51 7.96
N GLU A 19 10.28 -7.74 8.44
CA GLU A 19 9.12 -7.89 7.57
C GLU A 19 8.90 -6.66 6.70
N ILE A 20 9.05 -5.46 7.27
CA ILE A 20 8.93 -4.20 6.54
C ILE A 20 10.03 -4.09 5.48
N LYS A 21 11.29 -4.40 5.83
CA LYS A 21 12.40 -4.39 4.87
C LYS A 21 12.17 -5.38 3.71
N ILE A 22 11.68 -6.57 4.02
CA ILE A 22 11.33 -7.59 3.02
C ILE A 22 10.20 -7.07 2.12
N ALA A 23 9.15 -6.47 2.69
CA ALA A 23 8.05 -5.89 1.93
C ALA A 23 8.56 -4.80 0.97
N ILE A 24 9.37 -3.85 1.44
CA ILE A 24 9.95 -2.78 0.61
C ILE A 24 10.72 -3.36 -0.59
N ARG A 25 11.54 -4.39 -0.37
CA ARG A 25 12.28 -5.07 -1.45
C ARG A 25 11.34 -5.66 -2.51
N GLN A 26 10.19 -6.18 -2.09
CA GLN A 26 9.20 -6.86 -2.93
C GLN A 26 8.25 -5.91 -3.68
N ILE A 27 8.16 -4.63 -3.30
CA ILE A 27 7.32 -3.64 -4.01
C ILE A 27 7.68 -3.63 -5.50
N LYS A 28 6.70 -3.51 -6.40
CA LYS A 28 6.98 -3.46 -7.84
C LYS A 28 7.52 -2.09 -8.25
N SER A 29 8.69 -2.09 -8.88
CA SER A 29 9.26 -0.91 -9.55
C SER A 29 8.55 -0.62 -10.89
N GLY A 30 8.70 0.59 -11.41
CA GLY A 30 8.13 1.06 -12.67
C GLY A 30 6.62 1.33 -12.60
N LYS A 31 6.09 1.60 -11.41
CA LYS A 31 4.68 1.96 -11.19
C LYS A 31 4.56 3.46 -10.97
N ALA A 32 3.44 4.04 -11.43
CA ALA A 32 3.14 5.43 -11.14
C ALA A 32 2.86 5.59 -9.64
N PRO A 33 3.34 6.68 -9.01
CA PRO A 33 3.10 6.91 -7.59
C PRO A 33 1.63 7.24 -7.33
N GLY A 34 1.21 7.05 -6.08
CA GLY A 34 -0.11 7.44 -5.61
C GLY A 34 -0.20 8.95 -5.31
N PRO A 35 -1.24 9.36 -4.55
CA PRO A 35 -1.41 10.74 -4.13
C PRO A 35 -0.22 11.36 -3.37
N ASP A 36 0.57 10.55 -2.67
CA ASP A 36 1.79 10.95 -1.96
C ASP A 36 2.95 11.37 -2.87
N ASN A 37 2.89 11.05 -4.17
CA ASN A 37 3.96 11.24 -5.15
C ASN A 37 5.27 10.51 -4.81
N ILE A 38 5.24 9.47 -3.96
CA ILE A 38 6.43 8.70 -3.58
C ILE A 38 6.52 7.46 -4.48
N PRO A 39 7.54 7.36 -5.36
CA PRO A 39 7.74 6.18 -6.17
C PRO A 39 8.36 5.04 -5.34
N ALA A 40 8.06 3.79 -5.71
CA ALA A 40 8.63 2.60 -5.07
C ALA A 40 10.17 2.60 -5.07
N GLU A 41 10.78 3.18 -6.10
CA GLU A 41 12.22 3.32 -6.25
C GLU A 41 12.83 4.19 -5.15
N ALA A 42 12.11 5.21 -4.65
CA ALA A 42 12.57 6.03 -3.55
C ALA A 42 12.69 5.19 -2.27
N LEU A 43 11.69 4.36 -1.98
CA LEU A 43 11.71 3.45 -0.83
C LEU A 43 12.80 2.38 -0.93
N LYS A 44 13.14 1.96 -2.15
CA LYS A 44 14.17 0.95 -2.40
C LYS A 44 15.60 1.51 -2.44
N SER A 45 15.76 2.81 -2.65
CA SER A 45 17.07 3.45 -2.83
C SER A 45 17.94 3.37 -1.58
N ASP A 46 17.31 3.52 -0.41
CA ASP A 46 17.85 3.26 0.91
C ASP A 46 16.72 2.59 1.68
N ILE A 47 16.82 1.29 1.95
CA ILE A 47 15.72 0.52 2.57
C ILE A 47 15.63 0.81 4.08
N ASP A 48 16.73 1.17 4.73
CA ASP A 48 16.80 1.27 6.17
C ASP A 48 16.07 2.52 6.70
N ILE A 49 16.20 3.64 6.00
CA ILE A 49 15.49 4.89 6.33
C ILE A 49 13.96 4.73 6.29
N PRO A 50 13.33 4.37 5.15
CA PRO A 50 11.89 4.19 5.05
C PRO A 50 11.40 3.06 5.95
N ALA A 51 12.14 1.95 6.09
CA ALA A 51 11.74 0.87 7.02
C ALA A 51 11.62 1.39 8.47
N ARG A 52 12.55 2.23 8.93
CA ARG A 52 12.46 2.83 10.27
C ARG A 52 11.26 3.76 10.40
N MET A 53 10.99 4.59 9.40
CA MET A 53 9.84 5.50 9.41
C MET A 53 8.51 4.73 9.40
N LEU A 54 8.40 3.74 8.52
CA LEU A 54 7.22 2.88 8.39
C LEU A 54 7.00 2.02 9.63
N HIS A 55 8.05 1.53 10.28
CA HIS A 55 7.91 0.78 11.52
C HIS A 55 7.30 1.61 12.65
N VAL A 56 7.69 2.89 12.78
CA VAL A 56 7.04 3.82 13.73
C VAL A 56 5.58 4.04 13.36
N LEU A 57 5.28 4.21 12.08
CA LEU A 57 3.91 4.41 11.59
C LEU A 57 3.05 3.17 11.82
N PHE A 58 3.50 1.98 11.43
CA PHE A 58 2.78 0.73 11.58
C PHE A 58 2.51 0.39 13.04
N LYS A 59 3.45 0.65 13.96
CA LYS A 59 3.17 0.52 15.40
C LYS A 59 2.02 1.42 15.86
N ARG A 60 2.01 2.67 15.42
CA ARG A 60 0.90 3.60 15.75
C ARG A 60 -0.42 3.14 15.14
N ILE A 61 -0.40 2.67 13.89
CA ILE A 61 -1.59 2.11 13.23
C ILE A 61 -2.10 0.90 14.00
N TRP A 62 -1.21 0.00 14.43
CA TRP A 62 -1.54 -1.20 15.19
C TRP A 62 -2.18 -0.86 16.55
N GLU A 63 -1.61 0.10 17.29
CA GLU A 63 -2.11 0.52 18.60
C GLU A 63 -3.39 1.35 18.56
N LYS A 64 -3.57 2.15 17.49
CA LYS A 64 -4.68 3.12 17.38
C LYS A 64 -5.79 2.68 16.42
N GLU A 65 -5.56 1.61 15.69
CA GLU A 65 -6.45 1.07 14.66
C GLU A 65 -6.83 2.12 13.59
N GLN A 66 -5.92 3.06 13.32
CA GLN A 66 -6.15 4.22 12.45
C GLN A 66 -5.05 4.33 11.41
N VAL A 67 -5.42 4.13 10.14
CA VAL A 67 -4.53 4.33 8.99
C VAL A 67 -4.54 5.80 8.51
N PRO A 68 -3.44 6.28 7.90
CA PRO A 68 -3.39 7.59 7.25
C PRO A 68 -4.55 7.82 6.28
N ALA A 69 -5.04 9.06 6.20
CA ALA A 69 -6.12 9.42 5.27
C ALA A 69 -5.72 9.17 3.81
N ASP A 70 -4.48 9.48 3.46
CA ASP A 70 -3.93 9.29 2.10
C ASP A 70 -4.02 7.82 1.63
N TRP A 71 -3.96 6.85 2.55
CA TRP A 71 -4.09 5.42 2.22
C TRP A 71 -5.54 4.98 1.98
N LYS A 72 -6.51 5.84 2.33
CA LYS A 72 -7.94 5.64 2.05
C LYS A 72 -8.35 6.29 0.73
N GLU A 73 -7.47 7.06 0.12
CA GLU A 73 -7.71 7.81 -1.10
C GLU A 73 -6.85 7.31 -2.26
N GLY A 74 -7.23 7.65 -3.48
CA GLY A 74 -6.48 7.27 -4.68
C GLY A 74 -6.90 8.08 -5.89
N TYR A 75 -5.98 8.25 -6.84
CA TYR A 75 -6.27 8.96 -8.08
C TYR A 75 -6.87 8.01 -9.12
N LEU A 76 -8.08 8.33 -9.57
CA LEU A 76 -8.74 7.61 -10.66
C LEU A 76 -8.26 8.16 -12.02
N ILE A 77 -7.49 7.36 -12.73
CA ILE A 77 -6.97 7.69 -14.06
C ILE A 77 -7.76 6.94 -15.13
N LYS A 78 -8.19 7.66 -16.17
CA LYS A 78 -8.89 7.10 -17.32
C LYS A 78 -7.89 6.79 -18.43
N ILE A 79 -7.61 5.51 -18.68
CA ILE A 79 -6.74 5.08 -19.78
C ILE A 79 -7.60 4.80 -21.02
N PRO A 80 -7.35 5.46 -22.17
CA PRO A 80 -8.08 5.18 -23.40
C PRO A 80 -7.78 3.77 -23.94
N LYS A 81 -8.81 3.05 -24.36
CA LYS A 81 -8.72 1.80 -25.13
C LYS A 81 -8.61 2.15 -26.62
N LYS A 82 -8.16 1.18 -27.44
CA LYS A 82 -8.05 1.35 -28.90
C LYS A 82 -9.41 1.72 -29.54
N GLY A 83 -9.41 2.72 -30.43
CA GLY A 83 -10.59 3.18 -31.17
C GLY A 83 -10.99 4.62 -30.81
N GLY A 84 -12.20 5.04 -31.22
CA GLY A 84 -12.72 6.37 -30.92
C GLY A 84 -13.01 6.60 -29.43
N LEU A 85 -12.90 7.87 -28.99
CA LEU A 85 -12.93 8.29 -27.58
C LEU A 85 -14.27 8.88 -27.11
N SER A 86 -15.32 8.80 -27.93
CA SER A 86 -16.59 9.49 -27.67
C SER A 86 -17.51 8.85 -26.62
N LYS A 87 -17.21 7.63 -26.13
CA LYS A 87 -18.04 6.90 -25.16
C LYS A 87 -17.21 6.50 -23.93
N CYS A 88 -17.81 6.55 -22.73
CA CYS A 88 -17.13 6.17 -21.48
C CYS A 88 -16.58 4.73 -21.48
N GLU A 89 -17.28 3.80 -22.12
CA GLU A 89 -16.91 2.39 -22.27
C GLU A 89 -15.53 2.18 -22.92
N LYS A 90 -15.08 3.18 -23.69
CA LYS A 90 -13.79 3.22 -24.40
C LYS A 90 -12.62 3.55 -23.48
N TYR A 91 -12.87 3.78 -22.19
CA TYR A 91 -11.82 3.98 -21.20
C TYR A 91 -11.75 2.78 -20.24
N ARG A 92 -10.56 2.56 -19.69
CA ARG A 92 -10.32 1.69 -18.54
C ARG A 92 -9.93 2.58 -17.38
N GLY A 93 -10.71 2.56 -16.31
CA GLY A 93 -10.29 3.19 -15.05
C GLY A 93 -9.18 2.37 -14.41
N ILE A 94 -8.15 3.05 -13.92
CA ILE A 94 -7.20 2.51 -12.95
C ILE A 94 -7.15 3.45 -11.75
N THR A 95 -6.88 2.91 -10.57
CA THR A 95 -6.66 3.71 -9.36
C THR A 95 -5.19 3.65 -8.98
N LEU A 96 -4.57 4.81 -8.80
CA LEU A 96 -3.23 4.93 -8.23
C LEU A 96 -3.37 5.11 -6.72
N LEU A 97 -2.73 4.22 -5.96
CA LEU A 97 -2.76 4.22 -4.50
C LEU A 97 -1.38 4.57 -3.96
N SER A 98 -1.35 5.26 -2.82
CA SER A 98 -0.13 5.47 -2.04
C SER A 98 0.46 4.13 -1.61
N VAL A 99 1.78 4.00 -1.74
CA VAL A 99 2.50 2.77 -1.40
C VAL A 99 3.18 2.98 -0.05
N PRO A 100 2.95 2.12 0.96
CA PRO A 100 3.72 2.10 2.19
C PRO A 100 5.18 1.76 1.96
#